data_AF-A0A7W9SG59-F1
#
_entry.id   AF-A0A7W9SG59-F1
#
_cell.length_a   1.000
_cell.length_b   1.000
_cell.length_c   1.000
_cell.angle_alpha   90.00
_cell.angle_beta   90.00
_cell.angle_gamma   90.00
#
_symmetry.space_group_name_H-M   'P 1'
#
loop_
_entity.id
_entity.type
_entity.pdbx_description
1 polymer ?
#
loop_
_entity_poly.entity_id
_entity_poly.type
_entity_poly.pdbx_seq_one_letter_code
_entity_poly.pdbx_strand_id
1 'polypeptide(L)'
;MGERRNSALERIREIPLEMREDSPYKEVFRPLAFFFLDYFKERENQEAQSLEVAAVEGNTDASVPISSLLKRYQRELQNFLSPGIAKERSPFGDFFSILIFLSFGIVLEKEEEAQSRILELYLQLYLYSQSDEALERSRFQDIFYSHFYDYCRDFLEERYEEEEKDPFLYRNNILFFGWMPYYGSSPFFSKDYVESHQRDAAIFLGDRFLSHLYQAYEQEEKLWHKRRGKSRVQILEEQFKKRMDFQPENYCIENAQGLSFHAHQEKLWKSFLEKTKDARIDFEIMRERT
;
A
#
# COMPACT_ATOMS: atom_id res chain seq x y z
N MET A 1 -16.98 1.58 -17.40
CA MET A 1 -15.65 1.10 -17.01
C MET A 1 -15.75 0.77 -15.54
N GLY A 2 -15.97 -0.53 -15.27
CA GLY A 2 -16.25 -1.15 -13.97
C GLY A 2 -15.93 -2.65 -13.95
N GLU A 3 -15.54 -3.19 -15.11
CA GLU A 3 -15.59 -4.62 -15.38
C GLU A 3 -14.45 -5.37 -14.70
N ARG A 4 -13.29 -4.73 -14.55
CA ARG A 4 -12.09 -5.36 -14.00
C ARG A 4 -12.21 -5.58 -12.49
N ARG A 5 -12.55 -4.52 -11.75
CA ARG A 5 -12.82 -4.61 -10.31
C ARG A 5 -13.99 -5.55 -10.02
N ASN A 6 -15.10 -5.41 -10.75
CA ASN A 6 -16.28 -6.24 -10.51
C ASN A 6 -15.99 -7.71 -10.83
N SER A 7 -15.26 -8.00 -11.91
CA SER A 7 -14.83 -9.38 -12.22
C SER A 7 -13.94 -9.96 -11.12
N ALA A 8 -13.03 -9.17 -10.55
CA ALA A 8 -12.22 -9.62 -9.42
C ALA A 8 -13.09 -9.89 -8.18
N LEU A 9 -14.05 -9.02 -7.88
CA LEU A 9 -14.96 -9.19 -6.73
C LEU A 9 -15.90 -10.39 -6.87
N GLU A 10 -16.40 -10.65 -8.08
CA GLU A 10 -17.19 -11.86 -8.37
C GLU A 10 -16.37 -13.12 -8.06
N ARG A 11 -15.11 -13.16 -8.51
CA ARG A 11 -14.21 -14.27 -8.16
C ARG A 11 -13.94 -14.36 -6.66
N ILE A 12 -13.69 -13.23 -6.00
CA ILE A 12 -13.43 -13.19 -4.55
C ILE A 12 -14.62 -13.70 -3.73
N ARG A 13 -15.86 -13.49 -4.22
CA ARG A 13 -17.08 -13.96 -3.53
C ARG A 13 -17.13 -15.47 -3.35
N GLU A 14 -16.54 -16.23 -4.26
CA GLU A 14 -16.55 -17.70 -4.24
C GLU A 14 -15.51 -18.27 -3.26
N ILE A 15 -14.41 -17.55 -3.04
CA ILE A 15 -13.24 -18.02 -2.28
C ILE A 15 -13.59 -18.54 -0.88
N PRO A 16 -14.38 -17.84 -0.03
CA PRO A 16 -14.70 -18.34 1.30
C PRO A 16 -15.31 -19.74 1.32
N LEU A 17 -16.07 -20.11 0.26
CA LEU A 17 -16.75 -21.39 0.12
C LEU A 17 -15.85 -22.47 -0.49
N GLU A 18 -14.91 -22.09 -1.35
CA GLU A 18 -14.00 -23.01 -2.03
C GLU A 18 -12.85 -23.49 -1.14
N MET A 19 -12.43 -22.66 -0.18
CA MET A 19 -11.27 -22.98 0.65
C MET A 19 -11.54 -24.20 1.54
N ARG A 20 -10.72 -25.23 1.35
CA ARG A 20 -10.72 -26.42 2.20
C ARG A 20 -10.46 -26.05 3.67
N GLU A 21 -11.17 -26.71 4.56
CA GLU A 21 -11.10 -26.44 6.00
C GLU A 21 -9.71 -26.74 6.61
N ASP A 22 -8.97 -27.67 6.01
CA ASP A 22 -7.63 -28.09 6.40
C ASP A 22 -6.50 -27.28 5.71
N SER A 23 -6.83 -26.32 4.83
CA SER A 23 -5.81 -25.51 4.18
C SER A 23 -5.12 -24.58 5.19
N PRO A 24 -3.79 -24.62 5.31
CA PRO A 24 -3.05 -23.75 6.23
C PRO A 24 -3.10 -22.26 5.82
N TYR A 25 -3.58 -21.94 4.62
CA TYR A 25 -3.66 -20.57 4.10
C TYR A 25 -5.04 -19.93 4.32
N LYS A 26 -6.01 -20.73 4.76
CA LYS A 26 -7.39 -20.31 4.99
C LYS A 26 -7.50 -19.18 6.02
N GLU A 27 -6.64 -19.18 7.04
CA GLU A 27 -6.59 -18.16 8.08
C GLU A 27 -6.27 -16.75 7.55
N VAL A 28 -5.70 -16.65 6.35
CA VAL A 28 -5.37 -15.37 5.71
C VAL A 28 -6.35 -15.05 4.60
N PHE A 29 -6.51 -15.95 3.62
CA PHE A 29 -7.27 -15.64 2.41
C PHE A 29 -8.77 -15.50 2.67
N ARG A 30 -9.35 -16.29 3.58
CA ARG A 30 -10.79 -16.21 3.87
C ARG A 30 -11.18 -14.90 4.56
N PRO A 31 -10.50 -14.46 5.64
CA PRO A 31 -10.79 -13.15 6.24
C PRO A 31 -10.55 -11.99 5.26
N LEU A 32 -9.51 -12.05 4.44
CA LEU A 32 -9.27 -11.01 3.42
C LEU A 32 -10.37 -10.97 2.34
N ALA A 33 -10.88 -12.12 1.89
CA ALA A 33 -12.01 -12.15 0.96
C ALA A 33 -13.23 -11.44 1.56
N PHE A 34 -13.58 -11.76 2.82
CA PHE A 34 -14.68 -11.10 3.51
C PHE A 34 -14.41 -9.61 3.73
N PHE A 35 -13.17 -9.22 4.05
CA PHE A 35 -12.80 -7.81 4.16
C PHE A 35 -13.09 -7.04 2.87
N PHE A 36 -12.68 -7.54 1.71
CA PHE A 36 -12.95 -6.87 0.43
C PHE A 36 -14.45 -6.75 0.16
N LEU A 37 -15.21 -7.84 0.35
CA LEU A 37 -16.65 -7.84 0.11
C LEU A 37 -17.38 -6.86 1.03
N ASP A 38 -17.06 -6.87 2.33
CA ASP A 38 -17.66 -5.94 3.29
C ASP A 38 -17.24 -4.49 3.02
N TYR A 39 -15.97 -4.25 2.62
CA TYR A 39 -15.47 -2.91 2.27
C TYR A 39 -16.24 -2.32 1.10
N PHE A 40 -16.36 -3.07 0.00
CA PHE A 40 -17.06 -2.57 -1.18
C PHE A 40 -18.55 -2.39 -0.93
N LYS A 41 -19.17 -3.29 -0.15
CA LYS A 41 -20.56 -3.10 0.30
C LYS A 41 -20.73 -1.82 1.12
N GLU A 42 -19.81 -1.55 2.04
CA GLU A 42 -19.85 -0.33 2.84
C GLU A 42 -19.65 0.92 1.96
N ARG A 43 -18.75 0.86 0.97
CA ARG A 43 -18.56 1.94 0.01
C ARG A 43 -19.80 2.22 -0.84
N GLU A 44 -20.47 1.18 -1.33
CA GLU A 44 -21.75 1.31 -2.05
C GLU A 44 -22.83 1.94 -1.17
N ASN A 45 -22.94 1.53 0.10
CA ASN A 45 -23.87 2.12 1.05
C ASN A 45 -23.55 3.60 1.30
N GLN A 46 -22.27 3.96 1.45
CA GLN A 46 -21.85 5.34 1.63
C GLN A 46 -22.10 6.20 0.40
N GLU A 47 -21.88 5.68 -0.80
CA GLU A 47 -22.20 6.38 -2.05
C GLU A 47 -23.71 6.61 -2.16
N ALA A 48 -24.54 5.60 -1.88
CA ALA A 48 -26.00 5.74 -1.85
C ALA A 48 -26.47 6.77 -0.80
N GLN A 49 -25.93 6.70 0.42
CA GLN A 49 -26.21 7.66 1.49
C GLN A 49 -25.72 9.08 1.14
N SER A 50 -24.58 9.21 0.47
CA SER A 50 -24.07 10.53 0.06
C SER A 50 -24.99 11.20 -0.96
N LEU A 51 -25.61 10.43 -1.85
CA LEU A 51 -26.62 10.92 -2.79
C LEU A 51 -27.93 11.31 -2.08
N GLU A 52 -28.31 10.58 -1.02
CA GLU A 52 -29.47 10.90 -0.19
C GLU A 52 -29.24 12.12 0.72
N VAL A 53 -28.05 12.24 1.33
CA VAL A 53 -27.65 13.35 2.22
C VAL A 53 -27.29 14.62 1.42
N ALA A 54 -26.81 14.51 0.18
CA ALA A 54 -26.71 15.66 -0.72
C ALA A 54 -28.09 16.29 -1.02
N ALA A 55 -29.19 15.55 -0.79
CA ALA A 55 -30.55 16.10 -0.85
C ALA A 55 -31.04 16.67 0.51
N VAL A 56 -30.37 16.39 1.62
CA VAL A 56 -30.76 16.77 2.99
C VAL A 56 -29.51 16.93 3.86
N GLU A 57 -28.99 18.15 4.01
CA GLU A 57 -27.73 18.49 4.70
C GLU A 57 -27.47 17.75 6.06
N GLY A 58 -26.19 17.46 6.39
CA GLY A 58 -25.78 17.32 7.80
C GLY A 58 -24.71 16.29 8.25
N ASN A 59 -23.86 15.77 7.36
CA ASN A 59 -22.52 15.16 7.56
C ASN A 59 -22.20 14.34 8.86
N THR A 60 -22.27 13.00 8.76
CA THR A 60 -21.53 12.06 9.63
C THR A 60 -20.21 11.65 8.97
N ASP A 61 -19.12 11.63 9.74
CA ASP A 61 -17.77 11.30 9.27
C ASP A 61 -17.71 9.90 8.62
N ALA A 62 -17.70 9.87 7.29
CA ALA A 62 -17.72 8.66 6.46
C ALA A 62 -16.54 7.70 6.74
N SER A 63 -15.52 8.14 7.48
CA SER A 63 -14.40 7.29 7.87
C SER A 63 -14.72 6.29 8.99
N VAL A 64 -15.77 6.53 9.81
CA VAL A 64 -16.05 5.71 11.01
C VAL A 64 -16.45 4.26 10.70
N PRO A 65 -17.35 3.99 9.73
CA PRO A 65 -17.73 2.61 9.39
C PRO A 65 -16.55 1.81 8.82
N ILE A 66 -15.81 2.40 7.88
CA ILE A 66 -14.61 1.79 7.27
C ILE A 66 -13.54 1.53 8.34
N SER A 67 -13.32 2.47 9.26
CA SER A 67 -12.39 2.29 10.38
C SER A 67 -12.79 1.16 11.30
N SER A 68 -14.09 1.01 11.56
CA SER A 68 -14.62 -0.07 12.40
C SER A 68 -14.47 -1.43 11.73
N LEU A 69 -14.73 -1.49 10.42
CA LEU A 69 -14.52 -2.66 9.58
C LEU A 69 -13.05 -3.10 9.59
N LEU A 70 -12.14 -2.16 9.31
CA LEU A 70 -10.70 -2.41 9.30
C LEU A 70 -10.22 -2.93 10.65
N LYS A 71 -10.64 -2.30 11.76
CA LYS A 71 -10.29 -2.74 13.13
C LYS A 71 -10.80 -4.14 13.47
N ARG A 72 -11.90 -4.59 12.87
CA ARG A 72 -12.41 -5.96 13.04
C ARG A 72 -11.47 -6.95 12.35
N TYR A 73 -11.16 -6.72 11.08
CA TYR A 73 -10.30 -7.63 10.32
C TYR A 73 -8.84 -7.60 10.78
N GLN A 74 -8.35 -6.47 11.26
CA GLN A 74 -7.05 -6.40 11.93
C GLN A 74 -6.98 -7.30 13.17
N ARG A 75 -8.05 -7.34 13.98
CA ARG A 75 -8.12 -8.25 15.14
C ARG A 75 -8.17 -9.72 14.72
N GLU A 76 -8.93 -10.02 13.68
CA GLU A 76 -9.02 -11.38 13.12
C GLU A 76 -7.68 -11.86 12.56
N LEU A 77 -6.96 -10.98 11.88
CA LEU A 77 -5.66 -11.24 11.25
C LEU A 77 -4.46 -10.87 12.14
N GLN A 78 -4.64 -10.67 13.44
CA GLN A 78 -3.61 -10.14 14.36
C GLN A 78 -2.27 -10.89 14.30
N ASN A 79 -2.31 -12.20 14.08
CA ASN A 79 -1.12 -13.06 14.00
C ASN A 79 -0.31 -12.87 12.71
N PHE A 80 -0.88 -12.19 11.71
CA PHE A 80 -0.28 -11.93 10.41
C PHE A 80 -0.07 -10.44 10.13
N LEU A 81 -0.43 -9.55 11.08
CA LEU A 81 -0.26 -8.11 10.94
C LEU A 81 1.19 -7.63 11.01
N SER A 82 2.17 -8.49 11.28
CA SER A 82 3.57 -8.09 11.31
C SER A 82 4.44 -9.22 10.78
N PRO A 83 5.35 -8.97 9.82
CA PRO A 83 6.08 -10.03 9.13
C PRO A 83 6.85 -10.96 10.06
N GLY A 84 7.42 -10.44 11.16
CA GLY A 84 8.11 -11.27 12.16
C GLY A 84 7.21 -12.27 12.86
N ILE A 85 6.09 -11.82 13.43
CA ILE A 85 5.11 -12.69 14.09
C ILE A 85 4.51 -13.67 13.08
N ALA A 86 4.20 -13.19 11.88
CA ALA A 86 3.61 -13.99 10.83
C ALA A 86 4.53 -15.14 10.38
N LYS A 87 5.84 -14.87 10.27
CA LYS A 87 6.86 -15.86 9.90
C LYS A 87 7.01 -16.98 10.93
N GLU A 88 6.79 -16.69 12.22
CA GLU A 88 6.77 -17.72 13.26
C GLU A 88 5.53 -18.62 13.15
N ARG A 89 4.41 -18.09 12.64
CA ARG A 89 3.16 -18.81 12.45
C ARG A 89 3.13 -19.67 11.18
N SER A 90 3.77 -19.19 10.12
CA SER A 90 3.76 -19.87 8.82
C SER A 90 5.09 -19.67 8.09
N PRO A 91 5.61 -20.68 7.37
CA PRO A 91 6.78 -20.54 6.51
C PRO A 91 6.64 -19.47 5.42
N PHE A 92 5.42 -19.02 5.13
CA PHE A 92 5.11 -17.95 4.17
C PHE A 92 4.41 -16.76 4.83
N GLY A 93 4.35 -16.72 6.16
CA GLY A 93 3.57 -15.72 6.88
C GLY A 93 4.07 -14.29 6.64
N ASP A 94 5.35 -14.11 6.37
CA ASP A 94 5.92 -12.83 5.98
C ASP A 94 5.35 -12.31 4.64
N PHE A 95 5.14 -13.19 3.64
CA PHE A 95 4.41 -12.82 2.42
C PHE A 95 2.95 -12.47 2.69
N PHE A 96 2.29 -13.24 3.56
CA PHE A 96 0.90 -12.96 3.93
C PHE A 96 0.76 -11.65 4.68
N SER A 97 1.73 -11.28 5.51
CA SER A 97 1.74 -9.99 6.19
C SER A 97 1.85 -8.83 5.21
N ILE A 98 2.72 -8.94 4.20
CA ILE A 98 2.80 -7.97 3.11
C ILE A 98 1.47 -7.91 2.34
N LEU A 99 0.89 -9.06 1.96
CA LEU A 99 -0.41 -9.10 1.30
C LEU A 99 -1.52 -8.45 2.12
N ILE A 100 -1.58 -8.67 3.44
CA ILE A 100 -2.59 -8.07 4.32
C ILE A 100 -2.42 -6.55 4.37
N PHE A 101 -1.19 -6.08 4.51
CA PHE A 101 -0.89 -4.64 4.49
C PHE A 101 -1.35 -4.00 3.17
N LEU A 102 -1.01 -4.63 2.04
CA LEU A 102 -1.45 -4.22 0.69
C LEU A 102 -2.98 -4.30 0.52
N SER A 103 -3.61 -5.31 1.09
CA SER A 103 -5.07 -5.47 1.00
C SER A 103 -5.78 -4.38 1.78
N PHE A 104 -5.32 -4.09 3.00
CA PHE A 104 -5.95 -3.09 3.86
C PHE A 104 -5.80 -1.67 3.36
N GLY A 105 -4.69 -1.31 2.71
CA GLY A 105 -4.57 0.05 2.17
C GLY A 105 -5.50 0.35 0.99
N ILE A 106 -6.30 -0.61 0.51
CA ILE A 106 -7.40 -0.34 -0.44
C ILE A 106 -8.37 0.75 0.06
N VAL A 107 -8.46 0.94 1.39
CA VAL A 107 -9.26 2.01 2.02
C VAL A 107 -8.76 3.42 1.69
N LEU A 108 -7.55 3.52 1.16
CA LEU A 108 -6.90 4.77 0.74
C LEU A 108 -7.09 5.06 -0.75
N GLU A 109 -7.47 4.03 -1.50
CA GLU A 109 -7.61 4.10 -2.95
C GLU A 109 -9.01 4.56 -3.34
N LYS A 110 -9.04 5.60 -4.19
CA LYS A 110 -10.29 6.14 -4.75
C LYS A 110 -10.52 5.68 -6.19
N GLU A 111 -9.45 5.41 -6.93
CA GLU A 111 -9.51 5.01 -8.32
C GLU A 111 -9.74 3.51 -8.45
N GLU A 112 -10.66 3.14 -9.35
CA GLU A 112 -10.99 1.74 -9.61
C GLU A 112 -9.77 0.93 -10.08
N GLU A 113 -8.90 1.56 -10.87
CA GLU A 113 -7.72 0.90 -11.42
C GLU A 113 -6.73 0.51 -10.31
N ALA A 114 -6.45 1.42 -9.36
CA ALA A 114 -5.62 1.14 -8.20
C ALA A 114 -6.24 0.04 -7.31
N GLN A 115 -7.55 0.13 -7.05
CA GLN A 115 -8.29 -0.91 -6.33
C GLN A 115 -8.19 -2.27 -7.04
N SER A 116 -8.33 -2.30 -8.36
CA SER A 116 -8.27 -3.54 -9.17
C SER A 116 -6.91 -4.22 -9.03
N ARG A 117 -5.81 -3.46 -9.05
CA ARG A 117 -4.45 -4.01 -8.90
C ARG A 117 -4.27 -4.70 -7.54
N ILE A 118 -4.79 -4.12 -6.46
CA ILE A 118 -4.77 -4.75 -5.12
C ILE A 118 -5.53 -6.09 -5.13
N LEU A 119 -6.75 -6.11 -5.71
CA LEU A 119 -7.55 -7.32 -5.80
C LEU A 119 -6.89 -8.41 -6.65
N GLU A 120 -6.20 -8.01 -7.73
CA GLU A 120 -5.46 -8.92 -8.59
C GLU A 120 -4.28 -9.58 -7.88
N LEU A 121 -3.50 -8.83 -7.11
CA LEU A 121 -2.41 -9.40 -6.33
C LEU A 121 -2.93 -10.43 -5.32
N TYR A 122 -4.03 -10.11 -4.65
CA TYR A 122 -4.72 -11.04 -3.76
C TYR A 122 -5.12 -12.33 -4.51
N LEU A 123 -5.74 -12.20 -5.69
CA LEU A 123 -6.16 -13.35 -6.50
C LEU A 123 -4.97 -14.17 -7.02
N GLN A 124 -3.89 -13.54 -7.48
CA GLN A 124 -2.69 -14.22 -7.95
C GLN A 124 -2.07 -15.08 -6.84
N LEU A 125 -1.94 -14.51 -5.64
CA LEU A 125 -1.41 -15.22 -4.47
C LEU A 125 -2.36 -16.30 -3.96
N TYR A 126 -3.67 -16.04 -4.00
CA TYR A 126 -4.68 -17.03 -3.64
C TYR A 126 -4.60 -18.24 -4.57
N LEU A 127 -4.63 -18.03 -5.89
CA LEU A 127 -4.57 -19.10 -6.88
C LEU A 127 -3.30 -19.93 -6.73
N TYR A 128 -2.15 -19.28 -6.51
CA TYR A 128 -0.91 -19.99 -6.24
C TYR A 128 -0.98 -20.83 -4.97
N SER A 129 -1.58 -20.31 -3.90
CA SER A 129 -1.76 -21.03 -2.63
C SER A 129 -2.70 -22.25 -2.73
N GLN A 130 -3.54 -22.30 -3.77
CA GLN A 130 -4.43 -23.43 -4.05
C GLN A 130 -3.84 -24.44 -5.04
N SER A 131 -2.64 -24.19 -5.57
CA SER A 131 -1.99 -25.12 -6.48
C SER A 131 -1.69 -26.45 -5.80
N ASP A 132 -1.74 -27.54 -6.58
CA ASP A 132 -1.33 -28.87 -6.13
C ASP A 132 0.20 -29.02 -6.01
N GLU A 133 0.94 -27.99 -6.42
CA GLU A 133 2.39 -27.95 -6.35
C GLU A 133 2.87 -27.55 -4.94
N ALA A 134 4.07 -28.01 -4.57
CA ALA A 134 4.69 -27.57 -3.33
C ALA A 134 5.01 -26.08 -3.41
N LEU A 135 4.47 -25.29 -2.47
CA LEU A 135 4.72 -23.86 -2.48
C LEU A 135 6.20 -23.55 -2.21
N GLU A 136 6.78 -22.75 -3.09
CA GLU A 136 8.11 -22.19 -2.97
C GLU A 136 8.08 -20.69 -2.65
N ARG A 137 9.01 -20.24 -1.80
CA ARG A 137 9.17 -18.82 -1.47
C ARG A 137 9.58 -17.99 -2.69
N SER A 138 10.42 -18.53 -3.56
CA SER A 138 10.84 -17.91 -4.84
C SER A 138 9.64 -17.50 -5.69
N ARG A 139 8.64 -18.39 -5.81
CA ARG A 139 7.43 -18.11 -6.59
C ARG A 139 6.56 -17.02 -6.00
N PHE A 140 6.43 -16.95 -4.68
CA PHE A 140 5.77 -15.80 -4.05
C PHE A 140 6.51 -14.50 -4.40
N GLN A 141 7.84 -14.48 -4.32
CA GLN A 141 8.63 -13.32 -4.73
C GLN A 141 8.44 -12.97 -6.21
N ASP A 142 8.39 -13.97 -7.10
CA ASP A 142 8.16 -13.77 -8.53
C ASP A 142 6.77 -13.17 -8.82
N ILE A 143 5.72 -13.61 -8.10
CA ILE A 143 4.37 -13.07 -8.23
C ILE A 143 4.36 -11.60 -7.82
N PHE A 144 4.90 -11.29 -6.63
CA PHE A 144 5.04 -9.90 -6.19
C PHE A 144 5.84 -9.08 -7.20
N TYR A 145 7.05 -9.53 -7.56
CA TYR A 145 7.93 -8.84 -8.50
C TYR A 145 7.24 -8.54 -9.84
N SER A 146 6.58 -9.53 -10.44
CA SER A 146 5.90 -9.36 -11.73
C SER A 146 4.72 -8.40 -11.61
N HIS A 147 3.89 -8.57 -10.58
CA HIS A 147 2.76 -7.69 -10.32
C HIS A 147 3.20 -6.22 -10.21
N PHE A 148 4.25 -5.95 -9.42
CA PHE A 148 4.73 -4.60 -9.27
C PHE A 148 5.44 -4.09 -10.53
N TYR A 149 6.18 -4.93 -11.24
CA TYR A 149 6.88 -4.55 -12.47
C TYR A 149 5.89 -4.04 -13.52
N ASP A 150 4.76 -4.73 -13.69
CA ASP A 150 3.76 -4.41 -14.71
C ASP A 150 3.09 -3.05 -14.46
N TYR A 151 2.89 -2.68 -13.19
CA TYR A 151 2.15 -1.47 -12.80
C TYR A 151 3.02 -0.33 -12.26
N CYS A 152 4.34 -0.53 -12.12
CA CYS A 152 5.26 0.42 -11.48
C CYS A 152 5.13 1.85 -12.03
N ARG A 153 4.98 1.97 -13.36
CA ARG A 153 4.85 3.27 -14.03
C ARG A 153 3.49 3.93 -13.79
N ASP A 154 2.40 3.17 -13.92
CA ASP A 154 1.05 3.70 -13.71
C ASP A 154 0.92 4.27 -12.30
N PHE A 155 1.47 3.57 -11.30
CA PHE A 155 1.50 4.08 -9.93
C PHE A 155 2.29 5.38 -9.79
N LEU A 156 3.43 5.52 -10.48
CA LEU A 156 4.27 6.71 -10.37
C LEU A 156 3.56 7.91 -10.98
N GLU A 157 2.92 7.71 -12.14
CA GLU A 157 2.14 8.74 -12.80
C GLU A 157 0.97 9.20 -11.94
N GLU A 158 0.16 8.27 -11.42
CA GLU A 158 -0.95 8.56 -10.51
C GLU A 158 -0.49 9.33 -9.28
N ARG A 159 0.59 8.86 -8.63
CA ARG A 159 1.20 9.52 -7.47
C ARG A 159 1.54 10.97 -7.77
N TYR A 160 2.17 11.24 -8.90
CA TYR A 160 2.63 12.58 -9.25
C TYR A 160 1.46 13.52 -9.56
N GLU A 161 0.44 13.01 -10.25
CA GLU A 161 -0.81 13.76 -10.51
C GLU A 161 -1.57 14.07 -9.22
N GLU A 162 -1.56 13.15 -8.26
CA GLU A 162 -2.15 13.37 -6.95
C GLU A 162 -1.34 14.35 -6.12
N GLU A 163 -0.02 14.23 -6.09
CA GLU A 163 0.88 15.17 -5.38
C GLU A 163 0.79 16.59 -5.95
N GLU A 164 0.49 16.74 -7.24
CA GLU A 164 0.20 18.06 -7.81
C GLU A 164 -1.12 18.65 -7.27
N LYS A 165 -2.12 17.81 -6.98
CA LYS A 165 -3.45 18.23 -6.49
C LYS A 165 -3.49 18.45 -4.99
N ASP A 166 -2.99 17.50 -4.20
CA ASP A 166 -2.94 17.52 -2.75
C ASP A 166 -1.80 16.60 -2.23
N PRO A 167 -0.57 17.12 -2.08
CA PRO A 167 0.61 16.34 -1.73
C PRO A 167 0.63 15.86 -0.27
N PHE A 168 -0.32 16.35 0.52
CA PHE A 168 -0.42 16.06 1.95
C PHE A 168 -1.59 15.11 2.25
N LEU A 169 -2.29 14.65 1.21
CA LEU A 169 -3.32 13.63 1.36
C LEU A 169 -2.66 12.30 1.73
N TYR A 170 -3.20 11.65 2.77
CA TYR A 170 -2.78 10.32 3.14
C TYR A 170 -3.19 9.30 2.07
N ARG A 171 -2.28 8.99 1.17
CA ARG A 171 -2.35 7.79 0.34
C ARG A 171 -1.02 7.07 0.43
N ASN A 172 -1.00 6.01 1.22
CA ASN A 172 -0.10 4.92 0.94
C ASN A 172 -0.65 4.28 -0.33
N ASN A 173 -0.21 4.76 -1.50
CA ASN A 173 -0.13 3.83 -2.60
C ASN A 173 0.92 2.80 -2.14
N ILE A 174 0.41 1.66 -1.70
CA ILE A 174 1.07 0.70 -0.80
C ILE A 174 2.24 -0.03 -1.49
N LEU A 175 2.48 0.35 -2.75
CA LEU A 175 3.43 -0.23 -3.68
C LEU A 175 4.69 0.65 -3.76
N PHE A 176 4.60 1.91 -3.29
CA PHE A 176 5.77 2.74 -2.97
C PHE A 176 6.21 2.45 -1.54
N PHE A 177 6.91 1.33 -1.39
CA PHE A 177 7.60 0.97 -0.16
C PHE A 177 8.62 2.04 0.20
N GLY A 178 8.23 2.99 1.05
CA GLY A 178 9.12 3.60 2.02
C GLY A 178 10.28 4.47 1.53
N TRP A 179 10.47 4.67 0.23
CA TRP A 179 11.51 5.59 -0.25
C TRP A 179 10.97 6.89 -0.84
N MET A 180 9.67 6.99 -1.14
CA MET A 180 9.01 8.27 -1.35
C MET A 180 8.30 8.60 -0.03
N PRO A 181 8.83 9.54 0.78
CA PRO A 181 8.26 9.85 2.08
C PRO A 181 6.83 10.31 1.90
N TYR A 182 5.98 9.85 2.80
CA TYR A 182 4.66 10.39 2.97
C TYR A 182 4.77 11.67 3.82
N TYR A 183 3.72 12.49 3.85
CA TYR A 183 3.79 13.77 4.54
C TYR A 183 2.64 14.08 5.53
N GLY A 184 1.53 13.33 5.62
CA GLY A 184 0.41 13.72 6.52
C GLY A 184 -0.41 12.56 7.08
N SER A 185 -0.88 12.62 8.33
CA SER A 185 -1.39 11.48 9.12
C SER A 185 -2.50 10.63 8.46
N SER A 186 -2.42 9.31 8.68
CA SER A 186 -3.49 8.38 8.31
C SER A 186 -4.65 8.44 9.29
N PRO A 187 -5.90 8.40 8.81
CA PRO A 187 -7.03 8.10 9.69
C PRO A 187 -7.16 6.60 10.01
N PHE A 188 -6.48 5.71 9.28
CA PHE A 188 -6.68 4.26 9.35
C PHE A 188 -5.50 3.46 9.92
N PHE A 189 -4.27 3.95 9.76
CA PHE A 189 -3.04 3.22 10.13
C PHE A 189 -2.12 4.06 11.01
N SER A 190 -1.52 3.46 12.03
CA SER A 190 -0.49 4.17 12.81
C SER A 190 0.81 4.32 12.01
N LYS A 191 1.61 5.32 12.39
CA LYS A 191 2.97 5.54 11.85
C LYS A 191 3.83 4.29 11.94
N ASP A 192 3.95 3.72 13.14
CA ASP A 192 4.76 2.54 13.40
C ASP A 192 4.34 1.32 12.54
N TYR A 193 3.03 1.16 12.32
CA TYR A 193 2.51 0.10 11.47
C TYR A 193 2.95 0.27 10.02
N VAL A 194 2.85 1.48 9.47
CA VAL A 194 3.29 1.78 8.09
C VAL A 194 4.80 1.62 7.96
N GLU A 195 5.58 2.21 8.87
CA GLU A 195 7.04 2.21 8.82
C GLU A 195 7.63 0.79 8.89
N SER A 196 7.10 -0.06 9.79
CA SER A 196 7.54 -1.46 9.91
C SER A 196 7.28 -2.26 8.63
N HIS A 197 6.09 -2.15 8.03
CA HIS A 197 5.75 -2.89 6.81
C HIS A 197 6.54 -2.42 5.60
N GLN A 198 6.77 -1.12 5.47
CA GLN A 198 7.59 -0.58 4.38
C GLN A 198 9.03 -1.09 4.46
N ARG A 199 9.63 -1.08 5.66
CA ARG A 199 10.98 -1.61 5.88
C ARG A 199 11.05 -3.11 5.57
N ASP A 200 10.05 -3.88 6.01
CA ASP A 200 10.02 -5.33 5.82
C ASP A 200 9.80 -5.74 4.36
N ALA A 201 8.92 -5.04 3.64
CA ALA A 201 8.68 -5.29 2.23
C ALA A 201 9.87 -4.94 1.33
N ALA A 202 10.59 -3.84 1.61
CA ALA A 202 11.77 -3.45 0.86
C ALA A 202 12.86 -4.55 0.83
N ILE A 203 12.97 -5.30 1.93
CA ILE A 203 13.96 -6.36 2.04
C ILE A 203 13.44 -7.67 1.46
N PHE A 204 12.13 -7.83 1.44
CA PHE A 204 11.47 -8.95 0.80
C PHE A 204 11.61 -8.96 -0.72
N LEU A 205 11.45 -7.79 -1.32
CA LEU A 205 11.44 -7.62 -2.78
C LEU A 205 12.86 -7.58 -3.35
N GLY A 206 13.85 -7.34 -2.49
CA GLY A 206 15.27 -7.50 -2.80
C GLY A 206 15.81 -6.47 -3.80
N ASP A 207 17.11 -6.60 -4.09
CA ASP A 207 17.85 -5.59 -4.88
C ASP A 207 17.31 -5.38 -6.29
N ARG A 208 16.84 -6.46 -6.94
CA ARG A 208 16.30 -6.42 -8.29
C ARG A 208 15.05 -5.55 -8.37
N PHE A 209 14.16 -5.68 -7.39
CA PHE A 209 12.95 -4.87 -7.32
C PHE A 209 13.28 -3.40 -7.04
N LEU A 210 14.10 -3.15 -6.01
CA LEU A 210 14.50 -1.79 -5.63
C LEU A 210 15.19 -1.06 -6.79
N SER A 211 16.07 -1.75 -7.52
CA SER A 211 16.74 -1.19 -8.69
C SER A 211 15.76 -0.82 -9.81
N HIS A 212 14.78 -1.69 -10.08
CA HIS A 212 13.75 -1.41 -11.10
C HIS A 212 12.86 -0.23 -10.70
N LEU A 213 12.44 -0.18 -9.44
CA LEU A 213 11.62 0.91 -8.90
C LEU A 213 12.34 2.26 -9.02
N TYR A 214 13.65 2.31 -8.73
CA TYR A 214 14.45 3.51 -8.92
C TYR A 214 14.53 3.94 -10.39
N GLN A 215 14.74 2.98 -11.31
CA GLN A 215 14.79 3.29 -12.74
C GLN A 215 13.46 3.84 -13.26
N ALA A 216 12.35 3.25 -12.82
CA ALA A 216 11.02 3.74 -13.17
C ALA A 216 10.81 5.17 -12.66
N TYR A 217 11.21 5.46 -11.41
CA TYR A 217 11.19 6.80 -10.87
C TYR A 217 12.02 7.79 -11.70
N GLU A 218 13.27 7.46 -12.02
CA GLU A 218 14.13 8.36 -12.79
C GLU A 218 13.54 8.67 -14.18
N GLN A 219 12.87 7.70 -14.79
CA GLN A 219 12.19 7.88 -16.07
C GLN A 219 10.96 8.78 -15.92
N GLU A 220 10.12 8.51 -14.93
CA GLU A 220 8.90 9.29 -14.73
C GLU A 220 9.21 10.73 -14.28
N GLU A 221 10.23 10.94 -13.44
CA GLU A 221 10.69 12.28 -13.05
C GLU A 221 11.15 13.11 -14.27
N LYS A 222 11.85 12.48 -15.22
CA LYS A 222 12.26 13.13 -16.48
C LYS A 222 11.05 13.49 -17.34
N LEU A 223 10.08 12.59 -17.45
CA LEU A 223 8.84 12.83 -18.20
C LEU A 223 8.00 13.93 -17.56
N TRP A 224 7.86 13.89 -16.24
CA TRP A 224 7.14 14.89 -15.45
C TRP A 224 7.75 16.27 -15.61
N HIS A 225 9.07 16.40 -15.43
CA HIS A 225 9.78 17.66 -15.64
C HIS A 225 9.59 18.19 -17.06
N LYS A 226 9.62 17.31 -18.08
CA LYS A 226 9.37 17.69 -19.47
C LYS A 226 7.93 18.19 -19.68
N ARG A 227 6.94 17.59 -19.01
CA ARG A 227 5.52 17.97 -19.12
C ARG A 227 5.19 19.26 -18.37
N ARG A 228 5.71 19.44 -17.16
CA ARG A 228 5.33 20.51 -16.23
C ARG A 228 6.33 21.67 -16.16
N GLY A 229 7.54 21.48 -16.66
CA GLY A 229 8.64 22.45 -16.55
C GLY A 229 9.21 22.61 -15.14
N LYS A 230 8.81 21.73 -14.21
CA LYS A 230 9.27 21.67 -12.81
C LYS A 230 9.45 20.22 -12.39
N SER A 231 10.40 19.96 -11.51
CA SER A 231 10.51 18.66 -10.85
C SER A 231 9.36 18.46 -9.87
N ARG A 232 9.06 17.21 -9.54
CA ARG A 232 8.08 16.88 -8.50
C ARG A 232 8.44 17.54 -7.17
N VAL A 233 9.72 17.47 -6.80
CA VAL A 233 10.23 18.07 -5.57
C VAL A 233 9.99 19.58 -5.51
N GLN A 234 10.23 20.31 -6.61
CA GLN A 234 9.97 21.75 -6.67
C GLN A 234 8.48 22.07 -6.44
N ILE A 235 7.58 21.29 -7.03
CA ILE A 235 6.13 21.47 -6.83
C ILE A 235 5.77 21.29 -5.36
N LEU A 236 6.25 20.21 -4.75
CA LEU A 236 6.03 19.89 -3.34
C LEU A 236 6.53 20.99 -2.40
N GLU A 237 7.74 21.52 -2.61
CA GLU A 237 8.29 22.63 -1.83
C GLU A 237 7.47 23.91 -1.96
N GLU A 238 7.02 24.24 -3.17
CA GLU A 238 6.18 25.42 -3.44
C GLU A 238 4.81 25.31 -2.77
N GLN A 239 4.24 24.11 -2.72
CA GLN A 239 2.96 23.86 -2.06
C GLN A 239 3.09 23.89 -0.54
N PHE A 240 4.15 23.31 0.01
CA PHE A 240 4.43 23.36 1.45
C PHE A 240 4.53 24.79 1.97
N LYS A 241 5.26 25.67 1.26
CA LYS A 241 5.37 27.10 1.61
C LYS A 241 4.04 27.84 1.67
N LYS A 242 2.99 27.32 1.02
CA LYS A 242 1.65 27.94 0.98
C LYS A 242 0.71 27.38 2.05
N ARG A 243 1.07 26.29 2.74
CA ARG A 243 0.23 25.58 3.72
C ARG A 243 0.77 25.81 5.14
N MET A 244 0.24 26.81 5.84
CA MET A 244 0.63 27.11 7.23
C MET A 244 -0.07 26.23 8.28
N ASP A 245 -1.18 25.58 7.90
CA ASP A 245 -2.01 24.70 8.72
C ASP A 245 -1.49 23.26 8.78
N PHE A 246 -0.58 22.91 7.86
CA PHE A 246 -0.06 21.58 7.74
C PHE A 246 1.03 21.29 8.78
N GLN A 247 0.84 20.22 9.56
CA GLN A 247 1.86 19.66 10.44
C GLN A 247 2.45 18.45 9.72
N PRO A 248 3.64 18.55 9.10
CA PRO A 248 4.27 17.39 8.51
C PRO A 248 4.57 16.39 9.63
N GLU A 249 4.10 15.17 9.44
CA GLU A 249 4.74 14.03 10.07
C GLU A 249 5.64 13.46 8.98
N ASN A 250 6.95 13.38 9.20
CA ASN A 250 7.79 12.61 8.31
C ASN A 250 7.86 11.19 8.82
N TYR A 251 7.63 10.21 7.94
CA TYR A 251 7.82 8.82 8.29
C TYR A 251 9.25 8.46 7.91
N CYS A 252 10.13 8.49 8.91
CA CYS A 252 11.55 8.28 8.71
C CYS A 252 11.82 6.78 8.75
N ILE A 253 11.74 6.16 7.57
CA ILE A 253 11.95 4.72 7.43
C ILE A 253 13.33 4.24 7.92
N GLU A 254 14.31 5.15 7.99
CA GLU A 254 15.66 4.85 8.48
C GLU A 254 15.65 4.46 9.97
N ASN A 255 14.67 4.95 10.71
CA ASN A 255 14.49 4.71 12.14
C ASN A 255 13.41 3.66 12.45
N ALA A 256 12.73 3.12 11.43
CA ALA A 256 11.64 2.16 11.58
C ALA A 256 12.10 0.90 12.32
N GLN A 257 11.37 0.46 13.34
CA GLN A 257 11.62 -0.82 14.02
C GLN A 257 10.98 -1.97 13.22
N GLY A 258 11.68 -2.47 12.20
CA GLY A 258 11.30 -3.65 11.42
C GLY A 258 12.07 -4.90 11.82
N LEU A 259 11.94 -5.97 11.03
CA LEU A 259 12.69 -7.21 11.21
C LEU A 259 14.21 -6.98 11.29
N SER A 260 14.91 -7.86 12.02
CA SER A 260 16.37 -7.92 11.99
C SER A 260 16.81 -8.62 10.71
N PHE A 261 17.57 -7.91 9.88
CA PHE A 261 17.95 -8.39 8.56
C PHE A 261 19.38 -8.92 8.55
N HIS A 262 19.69 -9.73 7.53
CA HIS A 262 21.07 -10.08 7.28
C HIS A 262 21.86 -8.83 6.86
N ALA A 263 23.12 -8.76 7.27
CA ALA A 263 23.99 -7.60 7.01
C ALA A 263 24.04 -7.17 5.52
N HIS A 264 23.94 -8.13 4.59
CA HIS A 264 23.90 -7.81 3.16
C HIS A 264 22.60 -7.10 2.74
N GLN A 265 21.45 -7.49 3.29
CA GLN A 265 20.15 -6.85 3.02
C GLN A 265 20.10 -5.45 3.62
N GLU A 266 20.63 -5.27 4.84
CA GLU A 266 20.75 -3.94 5.44
C GLU A 266 21.62 -3.02 4.60
N LYS A 267 22.72 -3.53 4.05
CA LYS A 267 23.61 -2.76 3.17
C LYS A 267 22.89 -2.33 1.88
N LEU A 268 22.14 -3.24 1.26
CA LEU A 268 21.36 -2.94 0.06
C LEU A 268 20.29 -1.87 0.35
N TRP A 269 19.55 -2.05 1.44
CA TRP A 269 18.55 -1.10 1.88
C TRP A 269 19.13 0.30 2.14
N LYS A 270 20.21 0.40 2.92
CA LYS A 270 20.90 1.67 3.16
C LYS A 270 21.43 2.31 1.88
N SER A 271 21.99 1.49 0.97
CA SER A 271 22.45 2.00 -0.32
C SER A 271 21.30 2.52 -1.18
N PHE A 272 20.14 1.87 -1.13
CA PHE A 272 18.96 2.32 -1.86
C PHE A 272 18.44 3.64 -1.30
N LEU A 273 18.29 3.74 0.02
CA LEU A 273 17.90 4.99 0.69
C LEU A 273 18.84 6.16 0.37
N GLU A 274 20.15 5.92 0.34
CA GLU A 274 21.11 6.96 -0.03
C GLU A 274 20.94 7.39 -1.49
N LYS A 275 20.71 6.45 -2.43
CA LYS A 275 20.47 6.76 -3.84
C LYS A 275 19.18 7.54 -4.07
N THR A 276 18.16 7.30 -3.24
CA THR A 276 16.86 7.94 -3.37
C THR A 276 16.72 9.20 -2.53
N LYS A 277 17.71 9.60 -1.72
CA LYS A 277 17.61 10.73 -0.79
C LYS A 277 17.13 12.03 -1.44
N ASP A 278 17.54 12.33 -2.66
CA ASP A 278 17.15 13.57 -3.35
C ASP A 278 15.71 13.51 -3.89
N ALA A 279 15.14 12.31 -3.97
CA ALA A 279 13.72 12.10 -4.19
C ALA A 279 12.91 12.22 -2.89
N ARG A 280 13.55 12.37 -1.74
CA ARG A 280 12.89 12.48 -0.43
C ARG A 280 12.93 13.93 0.01
N ILE A 281 11.77 14.52 0.23
CA ILE A 281 11.68 15.78 0.97
C ILE A 281 11.55 15.43 2.45
N ASP A 282 12.24 16.18 3.30
CA ASP A 282 12.07 16.13 4.74
C ASP A 282 11.39 17.44 5.16
N PHE A 283 10.06 17.41 5.29
CA PHE A 283 9.31 18.64 5.58
C PHE A 283 9.46 19.12 7.03
N GLU A 284 9.76 18.23 7.99
CA GLU A 284 10.13 18.61 9.36
C GLU A 284 11.40 19.48 9.35
N ILE A 285 12.47 19.05 8.66
CA ILE A 285 13.70 19.85 8.51
C ILE A 285 13.43 21.16 7.75
N MET A 286 12.59 21.14 6.72
CA MET A 286 12.23 22.38 6.00
C MET A 286 11.51 23.36 6.93
N ARG A 287 10.57 22.89 7.76
CA ARG A 287 9.84 23.73 8.71
C ARG A 287 10.75 24.37 9.75
N GLU A 288 11.73 23.64 10.28
CA GLU A 288 12.72 24.21 11.21
C GLU A 288 13.57 25.34 10.60
N ARG A 289 13.64 25.41 9.26
CA ARG A 289 14.38 26.40 8.49
C ARG A 289 13.53 27.56 7.95
N THR A 290 12.20 27.52 8.11
CA THR A 290 11.26 28.55 7.62
C THR A 290 10.73 29.38 8.79
#